data_AF-A0A1I5RKA8-F1
#
_entry.id   AF-A0A1I5RKA8-F1
#
_cell.length_a   1.000
_cell.length_b   1.000
_cell.length_c   1.000
_cell.angle_alpha   90.00
_cell.angle_beta   90.00
_cell.angle_gamma   90.00
#
_symmetry.space_group_name_H-M   'P 1'
#
loop_
_entity.id
_entity.type
_entity.pdbx_description
1 polymer ?
#
loop_
_entity_poly.entity_id
_entity_poly.type
_entity_poly.pdbx_seq_one_letter_code
_entity_poly.pdbx_strand_id
1 'polypeptide(L)'
;MTTGQKFLGGIMLGVAAGVAIALFINSDKGKELLADVSDAASDAGDKLKNKYAEYEDQVKDFIKKGKSFLKDMEGKAKDIAG
;
A
#
# COMPACT_ATOMS: atom_id res chain seq x y z
N MET A 1 -15.52 -13.96 4.82
CA MET A 1 -14.84 -12.78 4.24
C MET A 1 -14.07 -13.24 3.01
N THR A 2 -14.34 -12.64 1.85
CA THR A 2 -13.62 -12.98 0.61
C THR A 2 -12.21 -12.39 0.62
N THR A 3 -11.29 -12.96 -0.16
CA THR A 3 -9.92 -12.46 -0.33
C THR A 3 -9.89 -10.99 -0.77
N GLY A 4 -10.84 -10.58 -1.63
CA GLY A 4 -10.98 -9.19 -2.08
C GLY A 4 -11.35 -8.23 -0.95
N GLN A 5 -12.20 -8.64 0.01
CA GLN A 5 -12.54 -7.80 1.17
C GLN A 5 -11.35 -7.60 2.11
N LYS A 6 -10.54 -8.64 2.33
CA LYS A 6 -9.32 -8.53 3.14
C LYS A 6 -8.27 -7.63 2.46
N PHE A 7 -8.14 -7.75 1.13
CA PHE A 7 -7.24 -6.92 0.35
C PHE A 7 -7.65 -5.44 0.36
N LEU A 8 -8.94 -5.16 0.11
CA LEU A 8 -9.48 -3.80 0.17
C LEU A 8 -9.40 -3.23 1.59
N GLY A 9 -9.68 -4.02 2.61
CA GLY A 9 -9.48 -3.64 4.01
C GLY A 9 -8.02 -3.30 4.33
N GLY A 10 -7.07 -4.05 3.78
CA GLY A 10 -5.64 -3.77 3.89
C GLY A 10 -5.23 -2.45 3.23
N ILE A 11 -5.73 -2.17 2.02
CA ILE A 11 -5.47 -0.88 1.34
C ILE A 11 -6.07 0.28 2.15
N MET A 12 -7.32 0.17 2.60
CA MET A 12 -7.98 1.22 3.38
C MET A 12 -7.24 1.51 4.69
N LEU A 13 -6.79 0.47 5.40
CA LEU A 13 -6.01 0.63 6.62
C LEU A 13 -4.64 1.28 6.32
N GLY A 14 -4.01 0.91 5.20
CA GLY A 14 -2.76 1.53 4.74
C GLY A 14 -2.92 3.01 4.39
N VAL A 15 -4.01 3.38 3.70
CA VAL A 15 -4.33 4.79 3.40
C VAL A 15 -4.57 5.58 4.68
N ALA A 16 -5.38 5.05 5.62
CA ALA A 16 -5.67 5.72 6.88
C ALA A 16 -4.40 5.93 7.73
N ALA A 17 -3.57 4.89 7.86
CA ALA A 17 -2.29 4.98 8.56
C ALA A 17 -1.34 5.96 7.84
N GLY A 18 -1.27 5.96 6.51
CA GLY A 18 -0.45 6.88 5.73
C GLY A 18 -0.84 8.34 5.92
N VAL A 19 -2.14 8.66 5.92
CA VAL A 19 -2.63 10.02 6.20
C VAL A 19 -2.29 10.45 7.63
N ALA A 20 -2.49 9.57 8.61
CA ALA A 20 -2.14 9.86 10.00
C ALA A 20 -0.64 10.13 10.18
N ILE A 21 0.22 9.30 9.57
CA ILE A 21 1.67 9.49 9.58
C ILE A 21 2.07 10.80 8.88
N ALA A 22 1.48 11.11 7.72
CA ALA A 22 1.78 12.33 6.98
C ALA A 22 1.41 13.60 7.78
N LEU A 23 0.29 13.59 8.50
CA LEU A 23 -0.08 14.68 9.40
C LEU A 23 0.86 14.76 10.61
N PHE A 24 1.27 13.62 11.15
CA PHE A 24 2.12 13.55 12.34
C PHE A 24 3.58 13.98 12.07
N ILE A 25 4.11 13.71 10.88
CA ILE A 25 5.50 14.02 10.47
C ILE A 25 5.83 15.52 10.52
N ASN A 26 4.83 16.41 10.39
CA ASN A 26 5.05 17.86 10.47
C ASN A 26 5.30 18.37 11.90
N SER A 27 5.14 17.54 12.92
CA SER A 27 5.43 17.89 14.32
C SER A 27 6.91 17.64 14.66
N ASP A 28 7.43 18.26 15.73
CA ASP A 28 8.82 18.03 16.16
C ASP A 28 9.09 16.57 16.55
N LYS A 29 8.09 15.87 17.11
CA LYS A 29 8.16 14.42 17.37
C LYS A 29 8.12 13.60 16.08
N GLY A 30 7.47 14.12 15.04
CA GLY A 30 7.39 13.52 13.72
C GLY A 30 8.76 13.45 13.04
N LYS A 31 9.60 14.49 13.21
CA LYS A 31 10.96 14.54 12.66
C LYS A 31 11.88 13.49 13.30
N GLU A 32 11.79 13.30 14.60
CA GLU A 32 12.56 12.29 15.34
C GLU A 32 12.13 10.87 14.92
N LEU A 33 10.82 10.63 14.83
CA LEU A 33 10.27 9.37 14.32
C LEU A 33 10.67 9.10 12.86
N LEU A 34 10.78 10.13 12.03
CA LEU A 34 11.24 10.02 10.64
C LEU A 34 12.70 9.59 10.56
N ALA A 35 13.56 10.08 11.46
CA ALA A 35 14.96 9.69 11.50
C ALA A 35 15.10 8.20 11.82
N ASP A 36 14.42 7.73 12.87
CA ASP A 36 14.41 6.30 13.26
C ASP A 36 13.80 5.40 12.17
N VAL A 37 12.72 5.88 11.53
CA VAL A 37 12.07 5.16 10.42
C VAL A 37 12.94 5.16 9.16
N SER A 38 13.72 6.22 8.90
CA SER A 38 14.60 6.31 7.72
C SER A 38 15.70 5.25 7.74
N ASP A 39 16.31 5.03 8.91
CA ASP A 39 17.34 3.99 9.07
C ASP A 39 16.73 2.59 8.90
N ALA A 40 15.59 2.34 9.56
CA ALA A 40 14.86 1.08 9.39
C ALA A 40 14.34 0.86 7.96
N ALA A 41 13.92 1.93 7.28
CA ALA A 41 13.43 1.90 5.91
C ALA A 41 14.54 1.69 4.89
N SER A 42 15.76 2.15 5.16
CA SER A 42 16.92 1.88 4.31
C SER A 42 17.27 0.39 4.33
N ASP A 43 17.36 -0.21 5.52
CA ASP A 43 17.59 -1.65 5.69
C ASP A 43 16.45 -2.50 5.12
N ALA A 44 15.21 -2.07 5.33
CA ALA A 44 14.04 -2.73 4.75
C ALA A 44 14.01 -2.58 3.23
N GLY A 45 14.41 -1.41 2.72
CA GLY A 45 14.48 -1.06 1.31
C GLY A 45 15.50 -1.89 0.54
N ASP A 46 16.69 -2.12 1.10
CA ASP A 46 17.70 -2.98 0.49
C ASP A 46 17.25 -4.44 0.45
N LYS A 47 16.62 -4.93 1.53
CA LYS A 47 15.99 -6.27 1.53
C LYS A 47 14.83 -6.35 0.56
N LEU A 48 14.04 -5.29 0.45
CA LEU A 48 12.93 -5.17 -0.50
C LEU A 48 13.45 -5.19 -1.92
N LYS A 49 14.52 -4.47 -2.24
CA LYS A 49 15.09 -4.39 -3.59
C LYS A 49 15.61 -5.74 -4.07
N ASN A 50 16.31 -6.47 -3.19
CA ASN A 50 16.75 -7.83 -3.48
C ASN A 50 15.57 -8.80 -3.66
N LYS A 51 14.57 -8.74 -2.77
CA LYS A 51 13.34 -9.53 -2.92
C LYS A 51 12.53 -9.11 -4.14
N TYR A 52 12.48 -7.82 -4.47
CA TYR A 52 11.73 -7.29 -5.59
C TYR A 52 12.28 -7.83 -6.91
N ALA A 53 13.60 -8.00 -7.03
CA ALA A 53 14.20 -8.67 -8.18
C ALA A 53 13.77 -10.15 -8.28
N GLU A 54 13.66 -10.87 -7.15
CA GLU A 54 13.18 -12.26 -7.13
C GLU A 54 11.66 -12.38 -7.34
N TYR A 55 10.90 -11.36 -6.95
CA TYR A 55 9.43 -11.34 -7.00
C TYR A 55 8.88 -10.40 -8.07
N GLU A 56 9.70 -9.92 -9.01
CA GLU A 56 9.30 -8.92 -10.00
C GLU A 56 8.07 -9.40 -10.80
N ASP A 57 8.08 -10.67 -11.20
CA ASP A 57 6.96 -11.28 -11.91
C ASP A 57 5.72 -11.43 -11.04
N GLN A 58 5.89 -11.78 -9.75
CA GLN A 58 4.76 -11.82 -8.81
C GLN A 58 4.19 -10.43 -8.55
N VAL A 59 5.03 -9.39 -8.47
CA VAL A 59 4.60 -8.00 -8.30
C VAL A 59 3.86 -7.53 -9.56
N LYS A 60 4.38 -7.81 -10.76
CA LYS A 60 3.70 -7.52 -12.02
C LYS A 60 2.33 -8.20 -12.08
N ASP A 61 2.24 -9.45 -11.66
CA ASP A 61 0.97 -10.18 -11.60
C ASP A 61 0.01 -9.61 -10.56
N PHE A 62 0.54 -9.16 -9.42
CA PHE A 62 -0.24 -8.49 -8.38
C PHE A 62 -0.79 -7.14 -8.86
N ILE A 63 0.03 -6.37 -9.59
CA ILE A 63 -0.39 -5.11 -10.23
C ILE A 63 -1.45 -5.37 -11.30
N LYS A 64 -1.27 -6.40 -12.15
CA LYS A 64 -2.27 -6.78 -13.15
C LYS A 64 -3.60 -7.19 -12.50
N LYS A 65 -3.56 -8.02 -11.46
CA LYS A 65 -4.75 -8.42 -10.68
C LYS A 65 -5.40 -7.22 -10.02
N GLY A 66 -4.62 -6.32 -9.44
CA GLY A 66 -5.12 -5.07 -8.87
C GLY A 66 -5.83 -4.20 -9.91
N LYS A 67 -5.24 -4.01 -11.09
CA LYS A 67 -5.88 -3.28 -12.21
C LYS A 67 -7.16 -3.94 -12.68
N SER A 68 -7.21 -5.27 -12.77
CA SER A 68 -8.43 -6.00 -13.13
C SER A 68 -9.51 -5.84 -12.07
N PHE A 69 -9.14 -5.97 -10.79
CA PHE A 69 -10.07 -5.82 -9.67
C PHE A 69 -10.64 -4.41 -9.59
N LEU A 70 -9.82 -3.39 -9.87
CA LEU A 70 -10.28 -2.00 -9.97
C LEU A 70 -11.25 -1.81 -11.13
N LYS A 71 -10.98 -2.37 -12.31
CA LYS A 71 -11.93 -2.33 -13.44
C LYS A 71 -13.26 -3.03 -13.10
N ASP A 72 -13.20 -4.18 -12.45
CA ASP A 72 -14.39 -4.93 -12.03
C ASP A 72 -15.19 -4.17 -10.98
N MET A 73 -14.51 -3.49 -10.04
CA MET A 73 -15.14 -2.60 -9.07
C MET A 73 -15.71 -1.35 -9.71
N GLU A 74 -15.02 -0.74 -10.67
CA GLU A 74 -15.49 0.44 -11.41
C GLU A 74 -16.75 0.10 -12.21
N GLY A 75 -16.75 -1.04 -12.91
CA GLY A 75 -17.94 -1.56 -13.58
C GLY A 75 -19.11 -1.75 -12.61
N LYS A 76 -18.88 -2.45 -11.49
CA LYS A 76 -19.91 -2.66 -10.46
C LYS A 76 -20.39 -1.37 -9.82
N ALA A 77 -19.50 -0.43 -9.52
CA ALA A 77 -19.87 0.85 -8.91
C ALA A 77 -20.69 1.70 -9.87
N LYS A 78 -20.36 1.67 -11.16
CA LYS A 78 -21.10 2.37 -12.21
C LYS A 78 -22.50 1.77 -12.42
N ASP A 79 -22.64 0.45 -12.29
CA ASP A 79 -23.95 -0.24 -12.33
C ASP A 79 -24.80 0.01 -11.08
N ILE A 80 -24.19 0.27 -9.91
CA ILE A 80 -24.92 0.55 -8.66
C ILE A 80 -25.31 2.04 -8.55
N ALA A 81 -24.55 2.94 -9.17
CA ALA A 81 -24.79 4.39 -9.13
C ALA A 81 -25.59 4.92 -10.34
N GLY A 82 -25.83 4.08 -11.36
CA GLY A 82 -26.57 4.40 -12.59
C GLY A 82 -28.03 4.00 -12.53
#